data_AF-A0A368T427-F1
#
_entry.id   AF-A0A368T427-F1
#
_cell.length_a   1.000
_cell.length_b   1.000
_cell.length_c   1.000
_cell.angle_alpha   90.00
_cell.angle_beta   90.00
_cell.angle_gamma   90.00
#
_symmetry.space_group_name_H-M   'P 1'
#
loop_
_entity.id
_entity.type
_entity.pdbx_description
1 polymer ?
#
loop_
_entity_poly.entity_id
_entity_poly.type
_entity_poly.pdbx_seq_one_letter_code
_entity_poly.pdbx_strand_id
1 'polypeptide(L)' 'MYAALRSHGVHRIYGAVHASVSVLSLPGGLTVWCRGGVFTWRGDSGDLVMFPAHEVQEVLRCLLAALNG' A
#
# COMPACT_ATOMS: atom_id res chain seq x y z
N MET A 1 -8.06 4.15 0.88
CA MET A 1 -7.07 3.22 0.30
C MET A 1 -7.73 2.05 -0.43
N TYR A 2 -8.41 1.13 0.26
CA TYR A 2 -9.07 -0.04 -0.38
C TYR A 2 -9.95 0.28 -1.58
N ALA A 3 -10.94 1.16 -1.40
CA ALA A 3 -11.87 1.51 -2.45
C ALA A 3 -11.16 2.18 -3.64
N ALA A 4 -10.15 3.02 -3.36
CA ALA A 4 -9.37 3.72 -4.38
C ALA A 4 -8.50 2.77 -5.22
N LEU A 5 -7.87 1.77 -4.59
CA LEU A 5 -7.14 0.73 -5.33
C LEU A 5 -8.09 -0.08 -6.21
N ARG A 6 -9.28 -0.44 -5.71
CA ARG A 6 -10.30 -1.15 -6.49
C ARG A 6 -10.85 -0.32 -7.65
N SER A 7 -11.03 0.99 -7.48
CA SER A 7 -11.49 1.86 -8.58
C SER A 7 -10.46 1.98 -9.71
N HIS A 8 -9.20 1.63 -9.44
CA HIS A 8 -8.13 1.53 -10.45
C HIS A 8 -7.91 0.09 -10.95
N GLY A 9 -8.85 -0.83 -10.71
CA GLY A 9 -8.79 -2.20 -11.25
C GLY A 9 -7.87 -3.14 -10.46
N VAL A 10 -7.35 -2.72 -9.30
CA VAL A 10 -6.57 -3.63 -8.45
C VAL A 10 -7.51 -4.64 -7.79
N HIS A 11 -7.39 -5.89 -8.20
CA HIS A 11 -8.11 -7.03 -7.63
C HIS A 11 -7.22 -7.81 -6.66
N ARG A 12 -7.80 -8.75 -5.89
CA ARG A 12 -7.06 -9.58 -4.90
C ARG A 12 -6.32 -8.76 -3.83
N ILE A 13 -7.03 -7.80 -3.24
CA ILE A 13 -6.55 -7.02 -2.10
C ILE A 13 -7.02 -7.71 -0.82
N TYR A 14 -6.07 -8.15 0.00
CA TYR A 14 -6.33 -8.71 1.32
C TYR A 14 -5.81 -7.76 2.38
N GLY A 15 -6.40 -7.76 3.56
CA GLY A 15 -5.82 -6.98 4.63
C GLY A 15 -6.48 -7.20 5.95
N ALA A 16 -5.76 -6.71 6.94
CA ALA A 16 -6.02 -6.93 8.34
C ALA A 16 -5.76 -5.62 9.08
N VAL A 17 -6.59 -5.35 10.09
CA VAL A 17 -6.47 -4.17 10.93
C VAL A 17 -6.35 -4.64 12.38
N HIS A 18 -5.31 -4.16 13.05
CA HIS A 18 -5.11 -4.24 14.48
C HIS A 18 -5.07 -2.81 15.06
N ALA A 19 -5.23 -2.67 16.38
CA ALA A 19 -5.34 -1.36 17.05
C ALA A 19 -4.22 -0.36 16.71
N SER A 20 -3.03 -0.83 16.33
CA SER A 20 -1.85 0.00 16.07
C SER A 20 -1.30 -0.14 14.65
N VAL A 21 -1.82 -1.06 13.84
CA VAL A 21 -1.29 -1.36 12.52
C VAL A 21 -2.38 -1.86 11.58
N SER A 22 -2.37 -1.36 10.35
CA SER A 22 -3.15 -1.92 9.25
C SER A 22 -2.20 -2.51 8.22
N VAL A 23 -2.59 -3.61 7.59
CA VAL A 23 -1.79 -4.30 6.57
C VAL A 23 -2.64 -4.52 5.33
N LEU A 24 -2.06 -4.29 4.16
CA LEU A 24 -2.63 -4.61 2.86
C LEU A 24 -1.66 -5.52 2.11
N SER A 25 -2.12 -6.69 1.70
CA SER A 25 -1.43 -7.52 0.72
C SER A 25 -2.09 -7.29 -0.65
N LEU A 26 -1.27 -6.90 -1.61
CA LEU A 26 -1.64 -6.56 -2.98
C LEU A 26 -1.09 -7.63 -3.95
N PRO A 27 -1.56 -7.65 -5.22
CA PRO A 27 -0.97 -8.50 -6.25
C PRO A 27 0.55 -8.31 -6.38
N GLY A 28 1.23 -9.30 -6.96
CA GLY A 28 2.69 -9.27 -7.12
C GLY A 28 3.48 -9.51 -5.82
N GLY A 29 2.79 -9.85 -4.72
CA GLY A 29 3.44 -10.10 -3.42
C GLY A 29 3.72 -8.83 -2.61
N LEU A 30 3.28 -7.66 -3.10
CA LEU A 30 3.47 -6.38 -2.44
C LEU A 30 2.67 -6.31 -1.13
N THR A 31 3.36 -6.05 -0.02
CA THR A 31 2.72 -5.91 1.31
C THR A 31 2.97 -4.52 1.87
N VAL A 32 1.89 -3.78 2.12
CA VAL A 32 1.87 -2.42 2.65
C VAL A 32 1.45 -2.45 4.11
N TRP A 33 2.24 -1.83 4.97
CA TRP A 33 1.94 -1.62 6.38
C TRP A 33 1.55 -0.17 6.60
N CYS A 34 0.62 0.09 7.50
CA CYS A 34 0.31 1.42 8.00
C CYS A 34 0.39 1.40 9.52
N ARG A 35 1.43 2.03 10.09
CA ARG A 35 1.68 2.07 11.53
C ARG A 35 2.08 3.48 11.93
N GLY A 36 1.47 4.00 12.99
CA GLY A 36 1.81 5.33 13.51
C GLY A 36 1.62 6.47 12.49
N GLY A 37 0.64 6.33 11.59
CA GLY A 37 0.39 7.33 10.53
C GLY A 37 1.42 7.31 9.40
N VAL A 38 2.15 6.22 9.21
CA VAL A 38 3.11 6.05 8.11
C VAL A 38 2.79 4.77 7.35
N PHE A 39 2.67 4.89 6.04
CA PHE A 39 2.63 3.76 5.11
C PHE A 39 4.04 3.31 4.78
N THR A 40 4.30 2.00 4.81
CA THR A 40 5.59 1.41 4.48
C THR A 40 5.45 0.13 3.65
N TRP A 41 6.33 -0.06 2.67
CA TRP A 41 6.45 -1.29 1.88
C TRP A 41 7.85 -1.41 1.28
N ARG A 42 8.20 -2.57 0.73
CA ARG A 42 9.40 -2.71 -0.11
C ARG A 42 9.02 -2.59 -1.57
N GLY A 43 9.72 -1.72 -2.30
CA GLY A 43 9.62 -1.65 -3.76
C GLY A 43 10.28 -2.85 -4.43
N ASP A 44 10.17 -2.95 -5.75
CA ASP A 44 10.67 -4.10 -6.52
C ASP A 44 12.20 -4.25 -6.47
N SER A 45 12.91 -3.13 -6.29
CA SER A 45 14.37 -3.10 -6.03
C SER A 45 14.75 -3.57 -4.62
N GLY A 46 13.77 -3.85 -3.76
CA GLY A 46 13.97 -4.18 -2.35
C GLY A 46 14.07 -2.97 -1.42
N ASP A 47 14.06 -1.74 -1.96
CA ASP A 47 14.14 -0.50 -1.20
C ASP A 47 12.92 -0.30 -0.29
N LEU A 48 13.15 0.21 0.93
CA LEU A 48 12.08 0.56 1.84
C LEU A 48 11.47 1.91 1.43
N VAL A 49 10.20 1.88 1.06
CA VAL A 49 9.40 3.06 0.74
C VAL A 49 8.59 3.46 1.95
N MET A 50 8.56 4.75 2.27
CA MET A 50 7.84 5.31 3.42
C MET A 50 7.12 6.59 3.04
N PHE A 51 5.84 6.70 3.40
CA PHE A 51 5.03 7.89 3.16
C PHE A 51 4.14 8.20 4.36
N PRO A 52 3.98 9.47 4.74
CA PRO A 52 3.04 9.84 5.78
C PRO A 52 1.59 9.60 5.32
N ALA A 53 0.72 9.22 6.25
CA ALA A 53 -0.65 8.81 5.93
C ALA A 53 -1.55 9.95 5.44
N HIS A 54 -1.18 11.21 5.70
CA HIS A 54 -1.88 12.36 5.17
C HIS A 54 -1.62 12.57 3.67
N GLU A 55 -0.56 11.98 3.10
CA GLU A 55 -0.25 12.00 1.67
C GLU A 55 -0.90 10.82 0.93
N VAL A 56 -2.16 10.50 1.25
CA VAL A 56 -2.82 9.27 0.78
C VAL A 56 -2.86 9.14 -0.75
N GLN A 57 -2.90 10.28 -1.47
CA GLN A 57 -2.92 10.31 -2.93
C GLN A 57 -1.55 9.94 -3.52
N GLU A 58 -0.48 10.40 -2.91
CA GLU A 58 0.88 10.06 -3.34
C GLU A 58 1.20 8.60 -3.04
N VAL A 59 0.77 8.11 -1.87
CA VAL A 59 0.82 6.69 -1.53
C VAL A 59 0.12 5.87 -2.61
N LEU A 60 -1.11 6.25 -2.98
CA LEU A 60 -1.87 5.55 -4.01
C LEU A 60 -1.15 5.55 -5.37
N ARG A 61 -0.61 6.70 -5.78
CA ARG A 61 0.15 6.84 -7.04
C ARG A 61 1.35 5.90 -7.07
N CYS A 62 2.13 5.86 -6.00
CA CYS A 62 3.31 5.00 -5.91
C CYS A 62 2.94 3.51 -5.88
N LEU A 63 1.87 3.14 -5.18
CA LEU A 63 1.39 1.75 -5.16
C LEU A 63 0.91 1.30 -6.54
N LEU A 64 0.19 2.14 -7.27
CA LEU A 64 -0.24 1.82 -8.63
C LEU A 64 0.95 1.69 -9.60
N ALA A 65 1.99 2.51 -9.43
CA ALA A 65 3.21 2.37 -10.23
C ALA A 65 3.90 1.02 -9.95
N ALA A 66 4.03 0.64 -8.67
CA ALA A 66 4.64 -0.64 -8.27
C ALA A 66 3.85 -1.87 -8.73
N LEU A 67 2.53 -1.77 -8.85
CA LEU A 67 1.69 -2.89 -9.31
C LEU A 67 1.68 -3.10 -10.83
N ASN A 68 2.15 -2.12 -11.60
CA ASN A 68 2.21 -2.17 -13.07
C ASN A 68 3.64 -2.35 -13.61
N GLY A 69 4.63 -2.46 -12.72
CA GLY A 69 6.04 -2.70 -13.04
C GLY A 69 6.37 -4.14 -13.41
#